data_AF-A0A1F3Y840-F1
#
_entry.id   AF-A0A1F3Y840-F1
#
_cell.length_a   1.000
_cell.length_b   1.000
_cell.length_c   1.000
_cell.angle_alpha   90.00
_cell.angle_beta   90.00
_cell.angle_gamma   90.00
#
_symmetry.space_group_name_H-M   'P 1'
#
loop_
_entity.id
_entity.type
_entity.pdbx_description
1 polymer ?
#
loop_
_entity_poly.entity_id
_entity_poly.type
_entity_poly.pdbx_seq_one_letter_code
_entity_poly.pdbx_strand_id
1 'polypeptide(L)'
;MALTGSTKTAIWAFGEHLLLCFVALALSSALTGCAPRESTKHYLKECVLPEDQTGTLSARWKKVAVPIAFQQGQFDASELQDMIEAAKTWNDFYAQSLGLSAIDYGDPANPRQSTASKPSELCSMGLLQNGQFTGAVVIYKQSRWPYSNLSDAIALTTFCKMAGTPLPYMTVAITELNYQYFFVSGRKLPDLQTIVLHEFGHMMGLNHSCEMTSKTGTPNCTHPSINPDYLSALMYPVFGFDSSGLGEQKRVLNTNDQGRANCLYQDMSTLDN
;
A
#
# COMPACT_ATOMS: atom_id res chain seq x y z
N MET A 1 54.79 36.60 3.41
CA MET A 1 56.15 36.18 3.82
C MET A 1 56.24 34.70 3.57
N ALA A 2 57.24 34.29 2.79
CA ALA A 2 57.45 32.95 2.26
C ALA A 2 57.78 31.91 3.36
N LEU A 3 57.55 30.62 3.09
CA LEU A 3 58.65 29.68 2.85
C LEU A 3 58.13 28.30 2.42
N THR A 4 58.70 27.86 1.31
CA THR A 4 58.69 26.56 0.66
C THR A 4 59.45 25.50 1.47
N GLY A 5 59.08 24.22 1.34
CA GLY A 5 59.87 23.09 1.85
C GLY A 5 59.55 21.79 1.13
N SER A 6 60.37 21.46 0.13
CA SER A 6 60.40 20.20 -0.62
C SER A 6 61.57 19.36 -0.13
N THR A 7 61.40 18.05 0.03
CA THR A 7 62.49 17.07 -0.17
C THR A 7 61.96 15.72 -0.62
N LYS A 8 62.49 15.26 -1.75
CA LYS A 8 62.46 13.90 -2.29
C LYS A 8 63.44 13.01 -1.53
N THR A 9 63.13 11.72 -1.41
CA THR A 9 64.16 10.66 -1.50
C THR A 9 63.56 9.38 -2.08
N ALA A 10 64.41 8.67 -2.81
CA ALA A 10 64.10 7.68 -3.83
C ALA A 10 64.70 6.31 -3.47
N ILE A 11 64.03 5.25 -3.97
CA ILE A 11 64.52 3.95 -4.47
C ILE A 11 65.31 3.04 -3.53
N TRP A 12 64.79 1.82 -3.30
CA TRP A 12 65.46 0.49 -3.45
C TRP A 12 64.33 -0.55 -3.66
N ALA A 13 64.17 -1.12 -4.86
CA ALA A 13 64.74 -2.40 -5.34
C ALA A 13 63.91 -3.62 -4.89
N PHE A 14 63.08 -4.16 -5.78
CA PHE A 14 63.36 -5.33 -6.63
C PHE A 14 63.40 -6.65 -5.85
N GLY A 15 62.30 -7.41 -5.93
CA GLY A 15 62.31 -8.85 -5.71
C GLY A 15 61.08 -9.39 -5.01
N GLU A 16 59.91 -9.42 -5.67
CA GLU A 16 58.78 -10.28 -5.23
C GLU A 16 57.62 -10.41 -6.25
N HIS A 17 57.85 -10.16 -7.55
CA HIS A 17 56.77 -10.11 -8.55
C HIS A 17 56.48 -11.42 -9.28
N LEU A 18 57.08 -12.56 -8.89
CA LEU A 18 56.85 -13.83 -9.59
C LEU A 18 55.99 -14.86 -8.82
N LEU A 19 55.74 -14.67 -7.52
CA LEU A 19 54.96 -15.62 -6.71
C LEU A 19 53.52 -15.16 -6.41
N LEU A 20 53.20 -13.87 -6.65
CA LEU A 20 51.85 -13.32 -6.41
C LEU A 20 50.88 -13.50 -7.59
N CYS A 21 51.36 -13.79 -8.81
CA CYS A 21 50.47 -13.97 -9.96
C CYS A 21 49.77 -15.34 -10.01
N PHE A 22 50.28 -16.37 -9.33
CA PHE A 22 49.65 -17.70 -9.34
C PHE A 22 48.66 -17.94 -8.20
N VAL A 23 48.71 -17.18 -7.11
CA VAL A 23 47.70 -17.24 -6.03
C VAL A 23 46.45 -16.41 -6.39
N ALA A 24 46.58 -15.41 -7.26
CA ALA A 24 45.46 -14.58 -7.70
C ALA A 24 44.53 -15.26 -8.73
N LEU A 25 44.95 -16.34 -9.40
CA LEU A 25 44.13 -17.04 -10.41
C LEU A 25 43.33 -18.23 -9.86
N ALA A 26 43.65 -18.71 -8.64
CA ALA A 26 42.95 -19.85 -8.03
C ALA A 26 41.77 -19.44 -7.13
N LEU A 27 41.60 -18.13 -6.87
CA LEU A 27 40.53 -17.57 -6.03
C LEU A 27 39.42 -16.88 -6.84
N SER A 28 39.35 -17.10 -8.15
CA SER A 28 38.37 -16.46 -9.05
C SER A 28 37.17 -17.37 -9.40
N SER A 29 37.20 -18.63 -8.98
CA SER A 29 36.27 -19.68 -9.46
C SER A 29 35.14 -20.03 -8.49
N ALA A 30 35.05 -19.38 -7.33
CA ALA A 30 34.07 -19.69 -6.28
C ALA A 30 32.96 -18.65 -6.12
N LEU A 31 32.88 -17.66 -7.03
CA LEU A 31 31.78 -16.70 -7.09
C LEU A 31 30.81 -17.03 -8.23
N THR A 32 30.37 -18.28 -8.34
CA THR A 32 29.06 -18.57 -8.96
C THR A 32 28.00 -18.06 -7.99
N GLY A 33 27.81 -16.75 -8.01
CA GLY A 33 26.84 -16.06 -7.19
C GLY A 33 25.47 -16.64 -7.47
N CYS A 34 24.80 -17.07 -6.41
CA CYS A 34 23.35 -17.21 -6.38
C CYS A 34 22.75 -15.82 -6.66
N ALA A 35 22.67 -15.42 -7.93
CA ALA A 35 21.84 -14.30 -8.31
C ALA A 35 20.43 -14.71 -7.89
N PRO A 36 19.77 -13.98 -6.96
CA PRO A 36 18.41 -14.28 -6.58
C PRO A 36 17.62 -14.29 -7.88
N ARG A 37 17.05 -15.45 -8.21
CA ARG A 37 16.21 -15.61 -9.38
C ARG A 37 15.07 -14.63 -9.16
N GLU A 38 15.07 -13.52 -9.90
CA GLU A 38 13.95 -12.57 -9.85
C GLU A 38 12.71 -13.39 -10.15
N SER A 39 11.89 -13.62 -9.13
CA SER A 39 10.58 -14.19 -9.34
C SER A 39 9.82 -13.14 -10.12
N THR A 40 9.58 -13.41 -11.40
CA THR A 40 8.66 -12.61 -12.21
C THR A 40 7.37 -12.45 -11.43
N LYS A 41 7.09 -11.24 -10.95
CA LYS A 41 5.86 -10.93 -10.21
C LYS A 41 4.69 -11.34 -11.09
N HIS A 42 3.86 -12.23 -10.57
CA HIS A 42 2.66 -12.69 -11.27
C HIS A 42 1.50 -11.77 -10.94
N TYR A 43 0.94 -11.12 -11.97
CA TYR A 43 -0.22 -10.25 -11.88
C TYR A 43 -1.42 -10.95 -12.52
N LEU A 44 -2.48 -11.18 -11.74
CA LEU A 44 -3.74 -11.72 -12.24
C LEU A 44 -4.45 -10.66 -13.07
N LYS A 45 -4.92 -11.01 -14.27
CA LYS A 45 -5.53 -10.05 -15.22
C LYS A 45 -7.04 -10.18 -15.32
N GLU A 46 -7.57 -11.30 -14.87
CA GLU A 46 -8.99 -11.62 -14.88
C GLU A 46 -9.68 -11.17 -13.60
N CYS A 47 -10.97 -10.83 -13.71
CA CYS A 47 -11.86 -10.78 -12.55
C CYS A 47 -12.07 -12.22 -12.04
N VAL A 48 -11.61 -12.47 -10.82
CA VAL A 48 -11.83 -13.74 -10.12
C VAL A 48 -12.49 -13.42 -8.79
N LEU A 49 -13.81 -13.54 -8.77
CA LEU A 49 -14.64 -13.34 -7.58
C LEU A 49 -15.28 -14.68 -7.18
N PRO A 50 -14.77 -15.34 -6.12
CA PRO A 50 -15.42 -16.52 -5.57
C PRO A 50 -16.89 -16.25 -5.23
N GLU A 51 -17.75 -17.26 -5.43
CA GLU A 51 -19.20 -17.15 -5.21
C GLU A 51 -19.53 -16.70 -3.78
N ASP A 52 -18.77 -17.19 -2.80
CA ASP A 52 -18.91 -16.86 -1.39
C ASP A 52 -18.38 -15.46 -1.03
N GLN A 53 -17.76 -14.74 -1.96
CA GLN A 53 -17.22 -13.38 -1.79
C GLN A 53 -17.98 -12.30 -2.56
N THR A 54 -19.16 -12.58 -3.10
CA THR A 54 -19.98 -11.61 -3.86
C THR A 54 -20.33 -10.31 -3.10
N GLY A 55 -20.44 -10.35 -1.77
CA GLY A 55 -20.69 -9.22 -0.87
C GLY A 55 -19.41 -8.49 -0.40
N THR A 56 -18.25 -8.91 -0.90
CA THR A 56 -16.95 -8.31 -0.56
C THR A 56 -16.55 -7.15 -1.47
N LEU A 57 -17.38 -6.79 -2.45
CA LEU A 57 -17.26 -5.56 -3.24
C LEU A 57 -18.27 -4.54 -2.72
N SER A 58 -17.82 -3.35 -2.35
CA SER A 58 -18.66 -2.38 -1.62
C SER A 58 -19.23 -1.29 -2.54
N ALA A 59 -18.38 -0.73 -3.39
CA ALA A 59 -18.64 0.34 -4.33
C ALA A 59 -17.43 0.49 -5.26
N ARG A 60 -17.50 1.39 -6.24
CA ARG A 60 -16.36 1.75 -7.10
C ARG A 60 -16.34 3.24 -7.42
N TRP A 61 -15.20 3.80 -7.77
CA TRP A 61 -15.16 5.13 -8.37
C TRP A 61 -15.67 5.08 -9.80
N LYS A 62 -16.23 6.19 -10.31
CA LYS A 62 -16.57 6.31 -11.75
C LYS A 62 -15.39 6.72 -12.61
N LYS A 63 -14.31 7.16 -11.98
CA LYS A 63 -13.08 7.63 -12.63
C LYS A 63 -11.89 7.22 -11.78
N VAL A 64 -10.82 6.84 -12.44
CA VAL A 64 -9.48 6.64 -11.87
C VAL A 64 -8.49 7.47 -12.71
N ALA A 65 -7.32 7.86 -12.20
CA ALA A 65 -6.80 7.65 -10.85
C ALA A 65 -7.53 8.49 -9.78
N VAL A 66 -7.74 7.92 -8.59
CA VAL A 66 -8.35 8.60 -7.44
C VAL A 66 -7.31 9.51 -6.78
N PRO A 67 -7.52 10.84 -6.74
CA PRO A 67 -6.57 11.74 -6.09
C PRO A 67 -6.61 11.55 -4.58
N ILE A 68 -5.45 11.34 -3.96
CA ILE A 68 -5.27 11.35 -2.51
C ILE A 68 -4.47 12.58 -2.07
N ALA A 69 -4.64 12.99 -0.82
CA ALA A 69 -3.82 14.02 -0.20
C ALA A 69 -3.52 13.67 1.27
N PHE A 70 -2.34 14.04 1.73
CA PHE A 70 -1.91 13.87 3.11
C PHE A 70 -2.22 15.13 3.92
N GLN A 71 -2.73 14.97 5.15
CA GLN A 71 -2.97 16.14 6.00
C GLN A 71 -1.66 16.91 6.27
N GLN A 72 -1.63 18.18 5.89
CA GLN A 72 -0.42 18.97 5.84
C GLN A 72 0.28 19.05 7.21
N GLY A 73 1.57 18.72 7.22
CA GLY A 73 2.44 18.83 8.40
C GLY A 73 2.17 17.79 9.50
N GLN A 74 1.33 16.77 9.24
CA GLN A 74 1.05 15.72 10.22
C GLN A 74 1.97 14.50 10.09
N PHE A 75 2.46 14.24 8.89
CA PHE A 75 3.27 13.07 8.57
C PHE A 75 4.72 13.47 8.36
N ASP A 76 5.65 12.68 8.90
CA ASP A 76 7.06 12.83 8.59
C ASP A 76 7.40 12.21 7.21
N ALA A 77 8.65 12.40 6.77
CA ALA A 77 9.08 11.93 5.44
C ALA A 77 9.06 10.40 5.31
N SER A 78 9.33 9.66 6.38
CA SER A 78 9.30 8.19 6.36
C SER A 78 7.87 7.69 6.26
N GLU A 79 6.95 8.28 7.04
CA GLU A 79 5.53 7.95 7.00
C GLU A 79 4.94 8.25 5.61
N LEU A 80 5.29 9.40 5.02
CA LEU A 80 4.89 9.75 3.65
C LEU A 80 5.40 8.73 2.64
N GLN A 81 6.66 8.29 2.75
CA GLN A 81 7.20 7.28 1.85
C GLN A 81 6.44 5.95 1.96
N ASP A 82 6.15 5.47 3.17
CA ASP A 82 5.39 4.24 3.37
C ASP A 82 4.00 4.31 2.72
N MET A 83 3.32 5.45 2.82
CA MET A 83 2.02 5.66 2.20
C MET A 83 2.09 5.77 0.67
N ILE A 84 3.15 6.38 0.13
CA ILE A 84 3.40 6.42 -1.32
C ILE A 84 3.65 5.00 -1.85
N GLU A 85 4.46 4.20 -1.16
CA GLU A 85 4.71 2.81 -1.56
C GLU A 85 3.43 1.96 -1.51
N ALA A 86 2.53 2.21 -0.55
CA ALA A 86 1.20 1.58 -0.55
C ALA A 86 0.37 1.96 -1.79
N ALA A 87 0.34 3.25 -2.17
CA ALA A 87 -0.34 3.69 -3.39
C ALA A 87 0.31 3.07 -4.65
N LYS A 88 1.64 2.99 -4.67
CA LYS A 88 2.41 2.39 -5.76
C LYS A 88 2.10 0.92 -5.93
N THR A 89 1.91 0.14 -4.87
CA THR A 89 1.51 -1.28 -4.98
C THR A 89 0.18 -1.43 -5.73
N TRP A 90 -0.82 -0.59 -5.46
CA TRP A 90 -2.09 -0.58 -6.21
C TRP A 90 -1.90 -0.13 -7.67
N ASN A 91 -1.11 0.93 -7.90
CA ASN A 91 -0.82 1.42 -9.25
C ASN A 91 -0.07 0.39 -10.09
N ASP A 92 0.97 -0.25 -9.53
CA ASP A 92 1.73 -1.31 -10.18
C ASP A 92 0.80 -2.47 -10.57
N PHE A 93 -0.10 -2.90 -9.67
CA PHE A 93 -1.09 -3.93 -9.98
C PHE A 93 -2.01 -3.54 -11.14
N TYR A 94 -2.72 -2.41 -11.03
CA TYR A 94 -3.70 -2.00 -12.05
C TYR A 94 -3.06 -1.63 -13.39
N ALA A 95 -1.83 -1.12 -13.39
CA ALA A 95 -1.09 -0.86 -14.62
C ALA A 95 -0.75 -2.17 -15.35
N GLN A 96 -0.37 -3.22 -14.61
CA GLN A 96 -0.03 -4.52 -15.20
C GLN A 96 -1.26 -5.36 -15.57
N SER A 97 -2.36 -5.25 -14.82
CA SER A 97 -3.58 -6.02 -15.06
C SER A 97 -4.49 -5.39 -16.11
N LEU A 98 -4.74 -4.09 -16.00
CA LEU A 98 -5.76 -3.36 -16.79
C LEU A 98 -5.21 -2.17 -17.59
N GLY A 99 -3.93 -1.81 -17.44
CA GLY A 99 -3.35 -0.63 -18.10
C GLY A 99 -3.82 0.70 -17.49
N LEU A 100 -4.24 0.70 -16.22
CA LEU A 100 -4.81 1.88 -15.55
C LEU A 100 -3.91 2.35 -14.39
N SER A 101 -4.00 3.64 -14.05
CA SER A 101 -3.50 4.16 -12.77
C SER A 101 -4.65 4.25 -11.78
N ALA A 102 -4.48 3.70 -10.58
CA ALA A 102 -5.55 3.59 -9.59
C ALA A 102 -5.61 4.79 -8.65
N ILE A 103 -4.46 5.24 -8.16
CA ILE A 103 -4.31 6.27 -7.12
C ILE A 103 -3.36 7.35 -7.62
N ASP A 104 -3.78 8.60 -7.54
CA ASP A 104 -2.96 9.77 -7.85
C ASP A 104 -2.57 10.47 -6.55
N TYR A 105 -1.31 10.34 -6.15
CA TYR A 105 -0.74 11.01 -4.97
C TYR A 105 0.08 12.27 -5.32
N GLY A 106 0.09 12.69 -6.59
CA GLY A 106 0.92 13.79 -7.10
C GLY A 106 2.38 13.37 -7.35
N ASP A 107 3.30 14.30 -7.10
CA ASP A 107 4.74 14.06 -7.23
C ASP A 107 5.25 13.22 -6.04
N PRO A 108 5.91 12.06 -6.22
CA PRO A 108 6.47 11.29 -5.11
C PRO A 108 7.44 12.10 -4.22
N ALA A 109 8.19 13.06 -4.79
CA ALA A 109 9.11 13.90 -4.02
C ALA A 109 8.37 15.00 -3.23
N ASN A 110 7.19 15.39 -3.70
CA ASN A 110 6.35 16.43 -3.13
C ASN A 110 4.88 15.97 -3.14
N PRO A 111 4.53 14.93 -2.37
CA PRO A 111 3.21 14.34 -2.46
C PRO A 111 2.14 15.35 -2.08
N ARG A 112 0.96 15.23 -2.70
CA ARG A 112 -0.14 16.19 -2.51
C ARG A 112 -0.47 16.31 -1.02
N GLN A 113 -0.43 17.54 -0.50
CA GLN A 113 -0.83 17.87 0.87
C GLN A 113 -2.19 18.57 0.87
N SER A 114 -2.90 18.50 2.00
CA SER A 114 -4.18 19.21 2.21
C SER A 114 -4.22 19.90 3.56
N THR A 115 -4.66 21.16 3.57
CA THR A 115 -4.98 21.92 4.80
C THR A 115 -6.43 21.72 5.26
N ALA A 116 -7.24 20.99 4.48
CA ALA A 116 -8.65 20.81 4.79
C ALA A 116 -8.82 20.05 6.12
N SER A 117 -9.61 20.61 7.03
CA SER A 117 -10.02 19.91 8.24
C SER A 117 -10.89 18.71 7.90
N LYS A 118 -10.96 17.74 8.81
CA LYS A 118 -11.88 16.61 8.66
C LYS A 118 -13.32 17.14 8.64
N PRO A 119 -14.14 16.79 7.64
CA PRO A 119 -15.53 17.23 7.61
C PRO A 119 -16.34 16.60 8.75
N SER A 120 -17.23 17.38 9.35
CA SER A 120 -18.20 16.88 10.33
C SER A 120 -19.29 16.03 9.67
N GLU A 121 -19.59 16.30 8.40
CA GLU A 121 -20.57 15.58 7.59
C GLU A 121 -19.93 15.14 6.28
N LEU A 122 -19.44 13.89 6.22
CA LEU A 122 -18.70 13.41 5.06
C LEU A 122 -19.54 13.41 3.78
N CYS A 123 -20.78 12.91 3.85
CA CYS A 123 -21.61 12.67 2.67
C CYS A 123 -22.26 13.91 2.06
N SER A 124 -22.10 15.10 2.66
CA SER A 124 -22.50 16.36 2.04
C SER A 124 -21.43 16.89 1.07
N MET A 125 -20.22 16.32 1.11
CA MET A 125 -19.14 16.63 0.18
C MET A 125 -19.14 15.65 -0.99
N GLY A 126 -19.21 16.15 -2.22
CA GLY A 126 -18.94 15.38 -3.43
C GLY A 126 -17.52 15.65 -3.92
N LEU A 127 -16.67 14.61 -3.98
CA LEU A 127 -15.34 14.71 -4.60
C LEU A 127 -15.39 14.51 -6.11
N LEU A 128 -16.49 13.96 -6.65
CA LEU A 128 -16.68 13.77 -8.08
C LEU A 128 -17.87 14.62 -8.58
N GLN A 129 -17.59 15.57 -9.47
CA GLN A 129 -18.59 16.42 -10.11
C GLN A 129 -18.37 16.40 -11.62
N ASN A 130 -19.43 16.16 -12.40
CA ASN A 130 -19.36 16.09 -13.87
C ASN A 130 -18.28 15.11 -14.38
N GLY A 131 -18.10 13.98 -13.68
CA GLY A 131 -17.10 12.97 -14.03
C GLY A 131 -15.65 13.37 -13.75
N GLN A 132 -15.41 14.48 -13.05
CA GLN A 132 -14.08 14.96 -12.69
C GLN A 132 -13.93 15.04 -11.18
N PHE A 133 -12.72 14.77 -10.70
CA PHE A 133 -12.42 14.98 -9.29
C PHE A 133 -12.29 16.48 -9.01
N THR A 134 -13.03 16.98 -8.02
CA THR A 134 -12.98 18.38 -7.55
C THR A 134 -12.19 18.55 -6.26
N GLY A 135 -11.70 17.44 -5.70
CA GLY A 135 -10.88 17.40 -4.49
C GLY A 135 -10.15 16.06 -4.39
N ALA A 136 -9.55 15.79 -3.25
CA ALA A 136 -8.81 14.56 -2.98
C ALA A 136 -9.38 13.82 -1.77
N VAL A 137 -9.19 12.50 -1.72
CA VAL A 137 -9.38 11.70 -0.51
C VAL A 137 -8.27 12.06 0.46
N VAL A 138 -8.63 12.66 1.60
CA VAL A 138 -7.65 13.13 2.59
C VAL A 138 -7.37 12.03 3.62
N ILE A 139 -6.09 11.80 3.89
CA ILE A 139 -5.59 10.89 4.92
C ILE A 139 -5.25 11.70 6.17
N TYR A 140 -5.95 11.43 7.27
CA TYR A 140 -5.85 12.15 8.53
C TYR A 140 -5.07 11.35 9.58
N LYS A 141 -4.20 12.04 10.33
CA LYS A 141 -3.50 11.49 11.49
C LYS A 141 -4.25 11.84 12.77
N GLN A 142 -4.90 10.87 13.41
CA GLN A 142 -5.73 11.12 14.58
C GLN A 142 -4.94 10.89 15.87
N SER A 143 -4.46 11.98 16.47
CA SER A 143 -3.88 11.96 17.83
C SER A 143 -4.93 11.74 18.92
N ARG A 144 -6.20 12.02 18.61
CA ARG A 144 -7.37 11.69 19.41
C ARG A 144 -8.37 10.92 18.54
N TRP A 145 -8.49 9.62 18.79
CA TRP A 145 -9.41 8.74 18.09
C TRP A 145 -10.87 9.07 18.46
N PRO A 146 -11.71 9.48 17.50
CA PRO A 146 -13.06 9.94 17.80
C PRO A 146 -14.05 8.79 18.03
N TYR A 147 -13.64 7.55 17.78
CA TYR A 147 -14.49 6.36 17.83
C TYR A 147 -14.25 5.58 19.13
N SER A 148 -14.94 5.94 20.20
CA SER A 148 -14.75 5.33 21.52
C SER A 148 -15.04 3.83 21.55
N ASN A 149 -15.90 3.32 20.66
CA ASN A 149 -16.24 1.91 20.52
C ASN A 149 -15.33 1.15 19.54
N LEU A 150 -14.36 1.82 18.92
CA LEU A 150 -13.43 1.23 17.94
C LEU A 150 -11.97 1.52 18.34
N SER A 151 -11.64 1.43 19.63
CA SER A 151 -10.28 1.67 20.13
C SER A 151 -9.24 0.74 19.51
N ASP A 152 -9.67 -0.45 19.11
CA ASP A 152 -8.80 -1.50 18.55
C ASP A 152 -8.63 -1.37 17.02
N ALA A 153 -9.36 -0.45 16.38
CA ALA A 153 -9.18 -0.15 14.96
C ALA A 153 -7.90 0.66 14.75
N ILE A 154 -6.97 0.14 13.94
CA ILE A 154 -5.69 0.80 13.63
C ILE A 154 -5.92 1.98 12.66
N ALA A 155 -6.84 1.80 11.73
CA ALA A 155 -7.23 2.80 10.76
C ALA A 155 -8.71 2.61 10.38
N LEU A 156 -9.26 3.59 9.68
CA LEU A 156 -10.63 3.53 9.16
C LEU A 156 -10.74 4.34 7.87
N THR A 157 -11.21 3.69 6.81
CA THR A 157 -11.67 4.35 5.60
C THR A 157 -13.20 4.48 5.62
N THR A 158 -13.67 5.72 5.63
CA THR A 158 -15.12 6.01 5.54
C THR A 158 -15.40 6.59 4.17
N PHE A 159 -16.45 6.11 3.52
CA PHE A 159 -16.87 6.61 2.21
C PHE A 159 -18.39 6.69 2.11
N CYS A 160 -18.85 7.53 1.19
CA CYS A 160 -20.26 7.63 0.85
C CYS A 160 -20.48 7.09 -0.55
N LYS A 161 -21.65 6.47 -0.75
CA LYS A 161 -22.02 5.81 -1.99
C LYS A 161 -23.36 6.28 -2.51
N MET A 162 -23.47 6.35 -3.83
CA MET A 162 -24.74 6.49 -4.55
C MET A 162 -25.10 5.18 -5.23
N ALA A 163 -26.38 4.98 -5.51
CA ALA A 163 -26.85 3.83 -6.26
C ALA A 163 -26.14 3.73 -7.63
N GLY A 164 -25.85 2.51 -8.06
CA GLY A 164 -25.14 2.21 -9.29
C GLY A 164 -25.30 0.74 -9.67
N THR A 165 -24.94 0.41 -10.91
CA THR A 165 -25.01 -0.95 -11.47
C THR A 165 -23.70 -1.24 -12.21
N PRO A 166 -23.08 -2.42 -12.02
CA PRO A 166 -23.50 -3.51 -11.11
C PRO A 166 -23.23 -3.22 -9.63
N LEU A 167 -22.42 -2.20 -9.32
CA LEU A 167 -22.07 -1.79 -7.96
C LEU A 167 -22.43 -0.31 -7.71
N PRO A 168 -22.66 0.08 -6.44
CA PRO A 168 -22.73 1.48 -6.04
C PRO A 168 -21.48 2.28 -6.45
N TYR A 169 -21.64 3.59 -6.58
CA TYR A 169 -20.51 4.49 -6.89
C TYR A 169 -20.07 5.25 -5.65
N MET A 170 -18.77 5.32 -5.40
CA MET A 170 -18.18 6.20 -4.39
C MET A 170 -18.24 7.65 -4.86
N THR A 171 -18.65 8.55 -3.96
CA THR A 171 -18.68 10.00 -4.21
C THR A 171 -17.68 10.77 -3.37
N VAL A 172 -17.28 10.21 -2.23
CA VAL A 172 -16.32 10.78 -1.29
C VAL A 172 -15.77 9.65 -0.44
N ALA A 173 -14.50 9.78 -0.06
CA ALA A 173 -13.87 8.94 0.95
C ALA A 173 -12.88 9.78 1.76
N ILE A 174 -12.63 9.35 3.00
CA ILE A 174 -11.51 9.79 3.84
C ILE A 174 -10.88 8.55 4.49
N THR A 175 -9.61 8.66 4.84
CA THR A 175 -8.91 7.63 5.62
C THR A 175 -8.37 8.27 6.90
N GLU A 176 -8.53 7.58 8.01
CA GLU A 176 -8.10 8.06 9.33
C GLU A 176 -7.17 7.03 9.98
N LEU A 177 -6.02 7.47 10.47
CA LEU A 177 -5.03 6.61 11.14
C LEU A 177 -5.03 6.88 12.65
N ASN A 178 -5.14 5.82 13.45
CA ASN A 178 -5.28 5.90 14.91
C ASN A 178 -3.92 6.03 15.61
N TYR A 179 -3.40 7.25 15.71
CA TYR A 179 -2.18 7.55 16.44
C TYR A 179 -2.40 7.77 17.95
N GLN A 180 -3.63 7.60 18.45
CA GLN A 180 -3.88 7.59 19.89
C GLN A 180 -3.42 6.27 20.52
N TYR A 181 -3.68 5.15 19.84
CA TYR A 181 -3.46 3.80 20.39
C TYR A 181 -2.35 3.03 19.66
N PHE A 182 -1.99 3.44 18.44
CA PHE A 182 -0.96 2.81 17.61
C PHE A 182 0.09 3.84 17.16
N PHE A 183 1.21 3.36 16.63
CA PHE A 183 2.30 4.20 16.09
C PHE A 183 2.90 5.19 17.11
N VAL A 184 2.75 4.91 18.41
CA VAL A 184 3.31 5.70 19.50
C VAL A 184 4.17 4.81 20.40
N SER A 185 5.17 5.43 21.04
CA SER A 185 6.12 4.71 21.89
C SER A 185 5.42 3.93 23.01
N GLY A 186 5.87 2.70 23.25
CA GLY A 186 5.29 1.81 24.27
C GLY A 186 3.97 1.14 23.89
N ARG A 187 3.49 1.32 22.66
CA ARG A 187 2.33 0.60 22.11
C ARG A 187 2.76 -0.38 21.02
N LYS A 188 1.80 -1.19 20.56
CA LYS A 188 1.97 -1.99 19.36
C LYS A 188 2.31 -1.08 18.17
N LEU A 189 3.21 -1.54 17.30
CA LEU A 189 3.70 -0.80 16.15
C LEU A 189 3.30 -1.53 14.87
N PRO A 190 2.11 -1.24 14.31
CA PRO A 190 1.71 -1.79 13.03
C PRO A 190 2.67 -1.36 11.92
N ASP A 191 2.74 -2.15 10.85
CA ASP A 191 3.44 -1.75 9.63
C ASP A 191 2.60 -0.70 8.88
N LEU A 192 3.02 0.57 8.89
CA LEU A 192 2.24 1.67 8.32
C LEU A 192 1.91 1.45 6.83
N GLN A 193 2.89 1.00 6.04
CA GLN A 193 2.68 0.67 4.63
C GLN A 193 1.57 -0.37 4.47
N THR A 194 1.59 -1.47 5.24
CA THR A 194 0.56 -2.50 5.17
C THR A 194 -0.83 -1.96 5.54
N ILE A 195 -0.92 -1.17 6.63
CA ILE A 195 -2.19 -0.58 7.05
C ILE A 195 -2.75 0.34 5.98
N VAL A 196 -1.94 1.26 5.45
CA VAL A 196 -2.40 2.20 4.42
C VAL A 196 -2.73 1.47 3.12
N LEU A 197 -1.98 0.42 2.77
CA LEU A 197 -2.28 -0.42 1.62
C LEU A 197 -3.65 -1.11 1.75
N HIS A 198 -3.99 -1.59 2.94
CA HIS A 198 -5.32 -2.15 3.27
C HIS A 198 -6.42 -1.09 3.17
N GLU A 199 -6.22 0.09 3.76
CA GLU A 199 -7.17 1.20 3.68
C GLU A 199 -7.39 1.67 2.24
N PHE A 200 -6.35 1.65 1.40
CA PHE A 200 -6.51 1.89 -0.02
C PHE A 200 -7.31 0.80 -0.72
N GLY A 201 -7.26 -0.46 -0.27
CA GLY A 201 -8.19 -1.49 -0.74
C GLY A 201 -9.65 -1.12 -0.48
N HIS A 202 -9.96 -0.63 0.73
CA HIS A 202 -11.29 -0.08 1.06
C HIS A 202 -11.65 1.12 0.18
N MET A 203 -10.73 2.06 0.02
CA MET A 203 -10.90 3.23 -0.84
C MET A 203 -11.13 2.84 -2.31
N MET A 204 -10.53 1.76 -2.79
CA MET A 204 -10.74 1.26 -4.15
C MET A 204 -12.05 0.49 -4.30
N GLY A 205 -12.64 -0.01 -3.21
CA GLY A 205 -13.97 -0.64 -3.23
C GLY A 205 -14.05 -2.04 -2.64
N LEU A 206 -12.97 -2.54 -2.04
CA LEU A 206 -12.94 -3.86 -1.43
C LEU A 206 -13.40 -3.78 0.02
N ASN A 207 -14.32 -4.65 0.43
CA ASN A 207 -14.51 -4.96 1.85
C ASN A 207 -13.45 -5.98 2.29
N HIS A 208 -13.51 -6.39 3.55
CA HIS A 208 -12.70 -7.48 4.06
C HIS A 208 -12.90 -8.78 3.24
N SER A 209 -11.86 -9.61 3.16
CA SER A 209 -11.89 -10.93 2.49
C SER A 209 -12.83 -11.92 3.18
N CYS A 210 -13.08 -11.72 4.47
CA CYS A 210 -14.04 -12.44 5.30
C CYS A 210 -14.51 -11.52 6.43
N GLU A 211 -15.56 -11.91 7.16
CA GLU A 211 -16.06 -11.18 8.34
C GLU A 211 -16.11 -12.10 9.57
N MET A 212 -16.02 -11.52 10.77
CA MET A 212 -16.13 -12.31 12.02
C MET A 212 -17.57 -12.80 12.26
N THR A 213 -18.54 -12.17 11.60
CA THR A 213 -19.96 -12.54 11.64
C THR A 213 -20.43 -12.92 10.24
N SER A 214 -21.44 -13.80 10.18
CA SER A 214 -21.98 -14.24 8.89
C SER A 214 -22.66 -13.08 8.17
N LYS A 215 -22.25 -12.82 6.92
CA LYS A 215 -22.81 -11.81 6.03
C LYS A 215 -22.98 -12.43 4.65
N THR A 216 -24.12 -12.17 3.99
CA THR A 216 -24.39 -12.74 2.66
C THR A 216 -23.29 -12.34 1.67
N GLY A 217 -22.73 -13.34 0.97
CA GLY A 217 -21.63 -13.13 0.04
C GLY A 217 -20.32 -12.71 0.70
N THR A 218 -20.13 -12.97 2.00
CA THR A 218 -18.84 -12.77 2.67
C THR A 218 -18.58 -13.93 3.63
N PRO A 219 -17.49 -14.68 3.46
CA PRO A 219 -17.24 -15.87 4.26
C PRO A 219 -16.95 -15.49 5.72
N ASN A 220 -17.22 -16.41 6.66
CA ASN A 220 -16.90 -16.21 8.07
C ASN A 220 -15.44 -16.56 8.34
N CYS A 221 -14.65 -15.61 8.87
CA CYS A 221 -13.21 -15.76 9.13
C CYS A 221 -12.86 -16.91 10.08
N THR A 222 -13.81 -17.32 10.93
CA THR A 222 -13.62 -18.37 11.96
C THR A 222 -14.07 -19.75 11.49
N HIS A 223 -14.61 -19.86 10.26
CA HIS A 223 -15.06 -21.14 9.74
C HIS A 223 -13.87 -22.08 9.48
N PRO A 224 -13.87 -23.34 9.97
CA PRO A 224 -12.72 -24.24 9.83
C PRO A 224 -12.30 -24.55 8.38
N SER A 225 -13.26 -24.48 7.45
CA SER A 225 -13.05 -24.73 6.03
C SER A 225 -12.80 -23.46 5.21
N ILE A 226 -12.49 -22.32 5.84
CA ILE A 226 -12.21 -21.10 5.11
C ILE A 226 -11.01 -21.27 4.17
N ASN A 227 -11.10 -20.70 2.97
CA ASN A 227 -9.98 -20.71 2.05
C ASN A 227 -8.79 -19.97 2.70
N PRO A 228 -7.61 -20.59 2.86
CA PRO A 228 -6.44 -19.95 3.48
C PRO A 228 -5.96 -18.70 2.72
N ASP A 229 -6.24 -18.58 1.43
CA ASP A 229 -5.94 -17.37 0.65
C ASP A 229 -6.71 -16.15 1.19
N TYR A 230 -7.86 -16.34 1.82
CA TYR A 230 -8.65 -15.25 2.41
C TYR A 230 -8.02 -14.74 3.71
N LEU A 231 -7.36 -15.62 4.47
CA LEU A 231 -6.70 -15.30 5.75
C LEU A 231 -5.35 -14.61 5.55
N SER A 232 -4.67 -14.91 4.43
CA SER A 232 -3.41 -14.28 4.05
C SER A 232 -3.59 -13.02 3.20
N ALA A 233 -4.81 -12.74 2.74
CA ALA A 233 -5.15 -11.55 1.97
C ALA A 233 -4.78 -10.27 2.71
N LEU A 234 -4.39 -9.24 1.96
CA LEU A 234 -4.26 -7.89 2.47
C LEU A 234 -5.56 -7.46 3.15
N MET A 235 -6.71 -7.76 2.53
CA MET A 235 -8.03 -7.38 3.03
C MET A 235 -8.54 -8.25 4.19
N TYR A 236 -7.72 -9.08 4.83
CA TYR A 236 -8.13 -9.82 6.03
C TYR A 236 -8.34 -8.86 7.22
N PRO A 237 -9.45 -8.94 8.00
CA PRO A 237 -9.80 -7.92 9.00
C PRO A 237 -8.99 -7.98 10.30
N VAL A 238 -8.22 -9.04 10.52
CA VAL A 238 -7.43 -9.21 11.75
C VAL A 238 -5.96 -9.00 11.43
N PHE A 239 -5.37 -8.03 12.11
CA PHE A 239 -3.97 -7.68 11.95
C PHE A 239 -3.10 -8.36 13.01
N GLY A 240 -2.10 -9.11 12.55
CA GLY A 240 -1.16 -9.84 13.40
C GLY A 240 -0.08 -8.95 14.02
N PHE A 241 0.38 -9.32 15.23
CA PHE A 241 1.56 -8.75 15.86
C PHE A 241 2.46 -9.88 16.36
N ASP A 242 3.77 -9.70 16.28
CA ASP A 242 4.74 -10.63 16.83
C ASP A 242 4.90 -10.48 18.36
N SER A 243 5.78 -11.29 18.95
CA SER A 243 6.07 -11.24 20.40
C SER A 243 6.70 -9.92 20.86
N SER A 244 7.26 -9.13 19.94
CA SER A 244 7.86 -7.82 20.19
C SER A 244 6.87 -6.67 19.99
N GLY A 245 5.63 -6.97 19.59
CA GLY A 245 4.58 -5.98 19.33
C GLY A 245 4.72 -5.30 17.96
N LEU A 246 5.56 -5.83 17.07
CA LEU A 246 5.67 -5.37 15.69
C LEU A 246 4.58 -6.01 14.83
N GLY A 247 3.96 -5.19 13.99
CA GLY A 247 2.93 -5.61 13.07
C GLY A 247 3.44 -6.56 11.98
N GLU A 248 2.57 -7.45 11.52
CA GLU A 248 2.84 -8.22 10.31
C GLU A 248 3.02 -7.31 9.07
N GLN A 249 3.80 -7.77 8.09
CA GLN A 249 4.02 -7.04 6.85
C GLN A 249 3.29 -7.76 5.71
N LYS A 250 2.26 -7.13 5.15
CA LYS A 250 1.50 -7.59 3.98
C LYS A 250 1.56 -6.54 2.86
N ARG A 251 2.77 -6.26 2.38
CA ARG A 251 3.04 -5.17 1.42
C ARG A 251 2.81 -5.55 -0.05
N VAL A 252 2.23 -6.73 -0.30
CA VAL A 252 1.97 -7.29 -1.63
C VAL A 252 0.55 -7.84 -1.68
N LEU A 253 -0.13 -7.64 -2.81
CA LEU A 253 -1.47 -8.17 -3.05
C LEU A 253 -1.39 -9.66 -3.39
N ASN A 254 -2.14 -10.51 -2.68
CA ASN A 254 -2.22 -11.92 -3.06
C ASN A 254 -3.23 -12.13 -4.22
N THR A 255 -3.41 -13.37 -4.66
CA THR A 255 -4.35 -13.72 -5.75
C THR A 255 -5.80 -13.38 -5.42
N ASN A 256 -6.22 -13.47 -4.15
CA ASN A 256 -7.57 -13.09 -3.71
C ASN A 256 -7.78 -11.58 -3.83
N ASP A 257 -6.82 -10.77 -3.36
CA ASP A 257 -6.88 -9.31 -3.46
C ASP A 257 -6.93 -8.87 -4.92
N GLN A 258 -6.04 -9.42 -5.76
CA GLN A 258 -5.93 -9.09 -7.18
C GLN A 258 -7.20 -9.48 -7.97
N GLY A 259 -7.71 -10.71 -7.76
CA GLY A 259 -8.89 -11.21 -8.48
C GLY A 259 -10.14 -10.38 -8.21
N ARG A 260 -10.37 -10.03 -6.94
CA ARG A 260 -11.49 -9.18 -6.52
C ARG A 260 -11.32 -7.73 -7.00
N ALA A 261 -10.10 -7.21 -6.96
CA ALA A 261 -9.80 -5.86 -7.43
C ALA A 261 -10.09 -5.68 -8.93
N ASN A 262 -9.70 -6.64 -9.77
CA ASN A 262 -10.02 -6.58 -11.21
C ASN A 262 -11.54 -6.49 -11.45
N CYS A 263 -12.37 -7.14 -10.64
CA CYS A 263 -13.83 -7.10 -10.77
C CYS A 263 -14.45 -5.70 -10.57
N LEU A 264 -13.72 -4.74 -10.00
CA LEU A 264 -14.22 -3.38 -9.78
C LEU A 264 -14.15 -2.51 -11.05
N TYR A 265 -13.10 -2.71 -11.86
CA TYR A 265 -12.70 -1.77 -12.92
C TYR A 265 -12.40 -2.42 -14.27
N GLN A 266 -12.66 -3.73 -14.44
CA GLN A 266 -12.41 -4.43 -15.72
C GLN A 266 -13.18 -3.82 -16.89
N ASP A 267 -14.35 -3.21 -16.66
CA ASP A 267 -15.15 -2.52 -17.68
C ASP A 267 -14.66 -1.09 -17.97
N MET A 268 -13.74 -0.53 -17.19
CA MET A 268 -13.19 0.80 -17.46
C MET A 268 -12.12 0.79 -18.55
N SER A 269 -11.40 -0.32 -18.73
CA SER A 269 -10.35 -0.42 -19.75
C SER A 269 -10.89 -0.41 -21.19
N THR A 270 -12.20 -0.60 -21.37
CA THR A 270 -12.84 -0.61 -22.69
C THR A 270 -13.41 0.75 -23.11
N LEU A 271 -13.43 1.74 -22.21
CA LEU A 271 -14.09 3.03 -22.45
C LEU A 271 -13.19 4.08 -23.12
N ASP A 272 -11.89 3.83 -23.23
CA ASP A 272 -10.91 4.76 -23.80
C ASP A 272 -10.39 4.36 -25.21
N ASN A 273 -10.98 3.34 -25.84
CA ASN A 273 -10.74 2.94 -27.24
C ASN A 273 -11.97 3.21 -28.12
#